data_AF-A0A7C5THY9-F1
#
_entry.id   AF-A0A7C5THY9-F1
#
_cell.length_a   1.000
_cell.length_b   1.000
_cell.length_c   1.000
_cell.angle_alpha   90.00
_cell.angle_beta   90.00
_cell.angle_gamma   90.00
#
_symmetry.space_group_name_H-M   'P 1'
#
loop_
_entity.id
_entity.type
_entity.pdbx_description
1 polymer ?
#
loop_
_entity_poly.entity_id
_entity_poly.type
_entity_poly.pdbx_seq_one_letter_code
_entity_poly.pdbx_strand_id
1 'polypeptide(L)'
;MKKIKVSWIIKYPHVVYGNPYSPIAVCIIYPHRYPDRGVDFTDFDAKQYKEYISLCERLVSYGAAVAGLQNTELGTSMLLKPSYLIQI
;
A
#
# COMPACT_ATOMS: atom_id res chain seq x y z
N MET A 1 28.75 -0.38 6.69
CA MET A 1 27.28 -0.42 6.53
C MET A 1 26.94 -0.17 5.05
N LYS A 2 26.47 -1.19 4.32
CA LYS A 2 26.06 -1.02 2.91
C LYS A 2 24.70 -0.30 2.89
N LYS A 3 24.64 0.87 2.25
CA LYS A 3 23.37 1.59 2.01
C LYS A 3 22.51 0.73 1.08
N ILE A 4 21.46 0.12 1.63
CA ILE A 4 20.47 -0.63 0.85
C ILE A 4 19.69 0.40 0.03
N LYS A 5 19.80 0.31 -1.29
CA LYS A 5 19.09 1.16 -2.24
C LYS A 5 17.66 0.62 -2.35
N VAL A 6 16.71 1.27 -1.69
CA VAL A 6 15.28 0.89 -1.75
C VAL A 6 14.78 1.19 -3.17
N SER A 7 14.44 0.14 -3.92
CA SER A 7 13.85 0.23 -5.25
C SER A 7 12.38 -0.14 -5.16
N TRP A 8 11.50 0.80 -5.54
CA TRP A 8 10.05 0.65 -5.47
C TRP A 8 9.56 -0.09 -6.73
N ILE A 9 8.91 -1.24 -6.55
CA ILE A 9 8.16 -1.91 -7.64
C ILE A 9 6.69 -1.83 -7.27
N ILE A 10 5.94 -0.95 -7.93
CA ILE A 10 4.49 -0.87 -7.75
C ILE A 10 3.86 -2.03 -8.54
N LYS A 11 3.63 -3.17 -7.86
CA LYS A 11 2.66 -4.15 -8.31
C LYS A 11 1.41 -3.97 -7.47
N TYR A 12 0.29 -3.69 -8.13
CA TYR A 12 -1.00 -3.28 -7.57
C TYR A 12 -0.98 -1.82 -7.06
N PRO A 13 -1.74 -0.89 -7.68
CA PRO A 13 -1.49 0.55 -7.56
C PRO A 13 -1.67 1.15 -6.16
N HIS A 14 -2.09 0.38 -5.15
CA HIS A 14 -2.48 0.86 -3.82
C HIS A 14 -1.49 0.48 -2.71
N VAL A 15 -0.33 -0.07 -3.07
CA VAL A 15 0.67 -0.60 -2.13
C VAL A 15 2.01 0.07 -2.32
N VAL A 16 2.63 0.45 -1.22
CA VAL A 16 3.94 1.11 -1.13
C VAL A 16 4.89 0.17 -0.39
N TYR A 17 6.03 -0.15 -1.00
CA TYR A 17 6.98 -1.17 -0.52
C TYR A 17 8.24 -0.57 0.10
N GLY A 18 8.53 -0.91 1.35
CA GLY A 18 9.66 -0.40 2.11
C GLY A 18 10.85 -1.33 2.24
N ASN A 19 11.41 -1.36 3.45
CA ASN A 19 12.48 -2.29 3.80
C ASN A 19 11.90 -3.71 3.95
N PRO A 20 12.22 -4.67 3.08
CA PRO A 20 11.63 -6.02 3.11
C PRO A 20 11.98 -6.79 4.39
N TYR A 21 13.02 -6.40 5.12
CA TYR A 21 13.42 -7.04 6.38
C TYR A 21 12.68 -6.48 7.60
N SER A 22 11.84 -5.46 7.43
CA SER A 22 11.04 -4.93 8.54
C SER A 22 9.91 -5.90 8.90
N PRO A 23 9.65 -6.15 10.19
CA PRO A 23 8.55 -7.02 10.61
C PRO A 23 7.18 -6.33 10.55
N ILE A 24 7.11 -5.07 10.09
CA ILE A 24 5.90 -4.24 10.16
C ILE A 24 5.25 -4.15 8.79
N ALA A 25 3.99 -4.60 8.69
CA ALA A 25 3.11 -4.36 7.56
C ALA A 25 1.93 -3.50 8.01
N VAL A 26 1.54 -2.50 7.20
CA VAL A 26 0.44 -1.59 7.52
C VAL A 26 -0.66 -1.70 6.48
N CYS A 27 -1.87 -2.02 6.94
CA CYS A 27 -3.08 -1.99 6.13
C CYS A 27 -3.93 -0.80 6.54
N ILE A 28 -4.16 0.13 5.61
CA ILE A 28 -5.00 1.31 5.84
C ILE A 28 -6.37 1.04 5.24
N ILE A 29 -7.41 1.12 6.06
CA ILE A 29 -8.79 1.01 5.59
C ILE A 29 -9.10 2.29 4.80
N TYR A 30 -9.37 2.14 3.52
CA TYR A 30 -9.61 3.23 2.58
C TYR A 30 -11.08 3.22 2.15
N PRO A 31 -11.91 4.16 2.64
CA PRO A 31 -13.36 4.15 2.39
C PRO A 31 -13.75 4.83 1.07
N HIS A 32 -12.79 5.22 0.24
CA HIS A 32 -13.04 5.93 -1.01
C HIS A 32 -12.76 5.02 -2.22
N ARG A 33 -13.10 5.53 -3.40
CA ARG A 33 -12.98 4.79 -4.65
C ARG A 33 -11.54 4.80 -5.16
N TYR A 34 -11.09 3.68 -5.72
CA TYR A 34 -9.80 3.60 -6.39
C TYR A 34 -9.86 4.14 -7.83
N PRO A 35 -8.71 4.54 -8.39
CA PRO A 35 -8.58 4.82 -9.83
C PRO A 35 -8.66 3.51 -10.64
N ASP A 36 -9.86 2.92 -10.69
CA ASP A 36 -10.16 1.70 -11.43
C ASP A 36 -10.53 2.02 -12.88
N ARG A 37 -10.10 1.17 -13.81
CA ARG A 37 -10.33 1.39 -15.24
C ARG A 37 -11.83 1.25 -15.58
N GLY A 38 -12.39 2.26 -16.25
CA GLY A 38 -13.78 2.24 -16.72
C GLY A 38 -14.81 2.70 -15.69
N VAL A 39 -14.37 3.31 -14.59
CA VAL A 39 -15.22 3.88 -13.56
C VAL A 39 -14.96 5.38 -13.47
N ASP A 40 -16.03 6.18 -13.30
CA ASP A 40 -15.89 7.61 -13.06
C ASP A 40 -15.11 7.86 -11.77
N PHE A 41 -13.98 8.55 -11.93
CA PHE A 41 -13.04 8.91 -10.88
C PHE A 41 -13.00 10.44 -10.78
N THR A 42 -13.57 10.98 -9.71
CA THR A 42 -13.76 12.42 -9.57
C THR A 42 -12.51 13.12 -9.03
N ASP A 43 -12.46 14.45 -9.13
CA ASP A 43 -11.41 15.25 -8.49
C ASP A 43 -11.37 15.07 -6.97
N PHE A 44 -12.52 14.80 -6.34
CA PHE A 44 -12.61 14.48 -4.92
C PHE A 44 -11.92 13.15 -4.61
N ASP A 45 -12.19 12.11 -5.40
CA ASP A 45 -11.56 10.79 -5.25
C ASP A 45 -10.04 10.89 -5.48
N ALA A 46 -9.62 11.66 -6.49
CA ALA A 46 -8.21 11.91 -6.77
C ALA A 46 -7.48 12.56 -5.59
N LYS A 47 -8.11 13.56 -4.96
CA LYS A 47 -7.56 14.22 -3.77
C LYS A 47 -7.44 13.25 -2.59
N GLN A 48 -8.50 12.51 -2.29
CA GLN A 48 -8.49 11.53 -1.20
C GLN A 48 -7.45 10.45 -1.44
N TYR A 49 -7.41 9.88 -2.65
CA TYR A 49 -6.43 8.87 -3.02
C TYR A 49 -4.99 9.35 -2.78
N LYS A 50 -4.68 10.58 -3.20
CA LYS A 50 -3.35 11.18 -3.03
C LYS A 50 -2.98 11.35 -1.55
N GLU A 51 -3.91 11.81 -0.72
CA GLU A 51 -3.69 11.98 0.73
C GLU A 51 -3.35 10.64 1.40
N TYR A 52 -4.10 9.59 1.07
CA TYR A 52 -3.91 8.25 1.64
C TYR A 52 -2.65 7.54 1.14
N ILE A 53 -2.30 7.67 -0.15
CA ILE A 53 -1.03 7.15 -0.65
C ILE A 53 0.16 7.88 0.00
N SER A 54 0.06 9.20 0.20
CA SER A 54 1.11 9.94 0.89
C SER A 54 1.30 9.48 2.34
N LEU A 55 0.22 9.06 3.01
CA LEU A 55 0.31 8.43 4.33
C LEU A 55 1.06 7.08 4.24
N CYS A 56 0.77 6.22 3.26
CA CYS A 56 1.51 4.98 3.05
C CYS A 56 3.01 5.21 2.84
N GLU A 57 3.39 6.20 2.02
CA GLU A 57 4.78 6.59 1.78
C GLU A 57 5.49 7.01 3.08
N ARG A 58 4.81 7.81 3.93
CA ARG A 58 5.34 8.22 5.22
C ARG A 58 5.54 7.03 6.17
N LEU A 59 4.57 6.12 6.24
CA LEU A 59 4.64 4.94 7.09
C LEU A 59 5.80 4.01 6.71
N VAL A 60 5.99 3.82 5.40
CA VAL A 60 7.17 3.10 4.90
C VAL A 60 8.45 3.84 5.23
N SER A 61 8.49 5.18 5.09
CA SER A 61 9.65 5.99 5.46
C SER A 61 10.00 5.89 6.96
N TYR A 62 9.01 5.59 7.81
CA TYR A 62 9.22 5.32 9.24
C TYR A 62 9.64 3.88 9.54
N GLY A 63 9.79 3.04 8.51
CA GLY A 63 10.36 1.71 8.63
C GLY A 63 9.38 0.56 8.45
N ALA A 64 8.16 0.78 7.96
CA ALA A 64 7.30 -0.34 7.54
C ALA A 64 7.89 -1.07 6.32
N ALA A 65 7.76 -2.40 6.27
CA ALA A 65 8.11 -3.20 5.10
C ALA A 65 7.13 -2.97 3.95
N VAL A 66 5.87 -2.74 4.27
CA VAL A 66 4.82 -2.47 3.30
C VAL A 66 3.71 -1.65 3.94
N ALA A 67 3.14 -0.71 3.19
CA ALA A 67 1.91 -0.01 3.55
C ALA A 67 0.96 -0.02 2.35
N GLY A 68 -0.29 -0.42 2.54
CA GLY A 68 -1.26 -0.51 1.46
C GLY A 68 -2.63 0.01 1.85
N LEU A 69 -3.36 0.54 0.87
CA LEU A 69 -4.77 0.89 1.01
C LEU A 69 -5.61 -0.35 0.75
N GLN A 70 -6.67 -0.51 1.53
CA GLN A 70 -7.62 -1.60 1.36
C GLN A 70 -9.06 -1.11 1.57
N ASN A 71 -9.92 -1.31 0.57
CA ASN A 71 -11.30 -0.82 0.55
C ASN A 71 -12.35 -1.95 0.64
N THR A 72 -11.93 -3.22 0.56
CA THR A 72 -12.83 -4.38 0.63
C THR A 72 -12.40 -5.35 1.72
N GLU A 73 -13.37 -5.92 2.42
CA GLU A 73 -13.14 -6.98 3.42
C GLU A 73 -12.41 -8.20 2.83
N LEU A 74 -12.63 -8.47 1.55
CA LEU A 74 -12.04 -9.60 0.83
C LEU A 74 -10.53 -9.43 0.62
N GLY A 75 -10.03 -8.23 0.30
CA GLY A 75 -8.58 -8.02 0.25
C GLY A 75 -7.93 -7.89 1.63
N THR A 76 -8.66 -7.47 2.68
CA THR A 76 -8.18 -7.59 4.08
C THR A 76 -7.93 -9.05 4.44
N SER A 77 -8.80 -9.96 3.99
CA SER A 77 -8.62 -11.40 4.19
C SER A 77 -7.43 -11.99 3.42
N MET A 78 -7.07 -11.43 2.25
CA MET A 78 -5.92 -11.87 1.47
C MET A 78 -4.58 -11.51 2.12
N LEU A 79 -4.51 -10.37 2.84
CA LEU A 79 -3.29 -9.96 3.58
C LEU A 79 -2.91 -10.94 4.70
N LEU A 80 -3.89 -11.68 5.23
CA LEU A 80 -3.68 -12.66 6.31
C LEU A 80 -3.25 -14.05 5.80
N LYS A 81 -3.17 -14.27 4.48
CA LYS A 81 -2.73 -15.55 3.94
C LYS A 81 -1.20 -15.68 4.03
N PRO A 82 -0.67 -16.77 4.63
CA PRO A 82 0.76 -16.96 4.81
C PRO A 82 1.57 -16.91 3.51
N SER A 83 0.96 -17.32 2.40
CA SER A 83 1.60 -17.35 1.07
C SER A 83 1.93 -15.96 0.51
N TYR A 84 1.26 -14.89 0.96
CA TYR A 84 1.52 -13.51 0.51
C TYR A 84 2.49 -12.76 1.44
N LEU A 85 2.63 -13.20 2.68
CA LEU A 85 3.67 -12.74 3.61
C LEU A 85 5.08 -13.23 3.22
N ILE A 86 5.17 -14.27 2.39
CA ILE A 86 6.43 -14.92 2.00
C ILE A 86 6.90 -14.51 0.58
N GLN A 87 6.08 -13.76 -0.18
CA GLN A 87 6.48 -13.23 -1.50
C GLN A 87 7.13 -11.83 -1.44
N ILE A 88 7.54 -11.38 -0.26
CA ILE A 88 8.35 -10.16 -0.05
C ILE A 88 9.83 -10.54 -0.03
#